data_AF-A0A7C5MVI7-F1
#
_entry.id   AF-A0A7C5MVI7-F1
#
_cell.length_a   1.000
_cell.length_b   1.000
_cell.length_c   1.000
_cell.angle_alpha   90.00
_cell.angle_beta   90.00
_cell.angle_gamma   90.00
#
_symmetry.space_group_name_H-M   'P 1'
#
loop_
_entity.id
_entity.type
_entity.pdbx_description
1 polymer ?
#
loop_
_entity_poly.entity_id
_entity_poly.type
_entity_poly.pdbx_seq_one_letter_code
_entity_poly.pdbx_strand_id
1 'polypeptide(L)' 'MERSNIIRASFITKSEKRLQFLIQKLVEAFGKENVNWLVPKYVPKSQIFVLDMDIRIPDVLLRYDFKEAKTSSGGTE' A
#
# COMPACT_ATOMS: atom_id res chain seq x y z
N MET A 1 7.87 24.39 -6.76
CA MET A 1 6.61 23.65 -6.48
C MET A 1 7.00 22.25 -6.07
N GLU A 2 6.72 21.83 -4.85
CA GLU A 2 6.93 20.43 -4.44
C GLU A 2 6.05 19.51 -5.29
N ARG A 3 6.65 18.55 -5.99
CA ARG A 3 5.91 17.48 -6.66
C ARG A 3 5.61 16.41 -5.63
N SER A 4 4.39 16.37 -5.10
CA SER A 4 3.94 15.19 -4.35
C SER A 4 3.67 14.05 -5.33
N ASN A 5 4.41 12.95 -5.21
CA ASN A 5 4.20 11.76 -6.03
C ASN A 5 3.07 10.92 -5.40
N ILE A 6 1.91 10.87 -6.04
CA ILE A 6 0.72 10.15 -5.53
C ILE A 6 0.49 8.91 -6.39
N ILE A 7 0.44 7.74 -5.76
CA ILE A 7 -0.02 6.49 -6.38
C ILE A 7 -1.49 6.29 -6.04
N ARG A 8 -2.31 6.04 -7.05
CA ARG A 8 -3.69 5.58 -6.87
C ARG A 8 -3.76 4.08 -7.01
N ALA A 9 -4.42 3.41 -6.08
CA ALA A 9 -4.59 1.96 -6.09
C ALA A 9 -6.02 1.57 -5.70
N SER A 10 -6.53 0.51 -6.33
CA SER A 10 -7.83 -0.07 -6.01
C SER A 10 -7.66 -1.53 -5.58
N PHE A 11 -8.17 -1.87 -4.42
CA PHE A 11 -8.12 -3.23 -3.87
C PHE A 11 -9.52 -3.84 -3.89
N ILE A 12 -9.60 -5.07 -4.41
CA ILE A 12 -10.85 -5.84 -4.47
C ILE A 12 -10.63 -7.16 -3.73
N THR A 13 -11.49 -7.46 -2.76
CA THR A 13 -11.39 -8.69 -1.96
C THR A 13 -12.76 -9.17 -1.51
N LYS A 14 -12.94 -10.49 -1.36
CA LYS A 14 -14.16 -11.06 -0.74
C LYS A 14 -14.09 -11.07 0.80
N SER A 15 -12.92 -10.78 1.37
CA SER A 15 -12.66 -10.84 2.80
C SER A 15 -12.44 -9.44 3.37
N GLU A 16 -13.34 -9.03 4.27
CA GLU A 16 -13.22 -7.79 5.04
C GLU A 16 -11.95 -7.77 5.89
N LYS A 17 -11.61 -8.89 6.54
CA LYS A 17 -10.37 -9.03 7.32
C LYS A 17 -9.13 -8.76 6.48
N ARG A 18 -9.09 -9.30 5.25
CA ARG A 18 -7.97 -9.07 4.31
C ARG A 18 -7.90 -7.60 3.89
N LEU A 19 -9.04 -6.92 3.76
CA LEU A 19 -9.07 -5.49 3.47
C LEU A 19 -8.49 -4.67 4.63
N GLN A 20 -8.93 -4.92 5.85
CA GLN A 20 -8.44 -4.25 7.04
C GLN A 20 -6.92 -4.47 7.23
N PHE A 21 -6.46 -5.71 7.01
CA PHE A 21 -5.03 -6.03 7.04
C PHE A 21 -4.23 -5.23 6.01
N LEU A 22 -4.72 -5.10 4.77
CA LEU A 22 -4.04 -4.31 3.73
C LEU A 22 -3.94 -2.83 4.11
N ILE A 23 -5.03 -2.24 4.62
CA ILE A 23 -5.03 -0.84 5.11
C ILE A 23 -3.97 -0.69 6.20
N GLN A 24 -3.95 -1.60 7.18
CA GLN A 24 -2.98 -1.56 8.27
C GLN A 24 -1.54 -1.62 7.74
N LYS A 25 -1.24 -2.52 6.79
CA LYS A 25 0.10 -2.65 6.22
C LYS A 25 0.53 -1.43 5.40
N LEU A 26 -0.39 -0.80 4.70
CA LEU A 26 -0.10 0.43 3.96
C LEU A 26 0.15 1.59 4.92
N VAL A 27 -0.65 1.73 5.97
CA VAL A 27 -0.43 2.75 7.01
C VAL A 27 0.89 2.52 7.75
N GLU A 28 1.24 1.27 8.07
CA GLU A 28 2.53 0.92 8.67
C GLU A 28 3.71 1.27 7.75
N ALA A 29 3.59 1.04 6.44
CA ALA A 29 4.68 1.24 5.48
C ALA A 29 4.90 2.71 5.10
N PHE A 30 3.82 3.48 4.94
CA PHE A 30 3.88 4.84 4.41
C PHE A 30 3.60 5.92 5.45
N GLY A 31 3.06 5.58 6.62
CA GLY A 31 2.57 6.54 7.61
C GLY A 31 1.13 6.97 7.32
N LYS A 32 0.35 7.20 8.37
CA LYS A 32 -1.09 7.48 8.26
C LYS A 32 -1.38 8.77 7.48
N GLU A 33 -0.52 9.77 7.59
CA GLU A 33 -0.62 11.07 6.91
C GLU A 33 -0.41 10.97 5.39
N ASN A 34 0.20 9.88 4.93
CA ASN A 34 0.52 9.66 3.53
C ASN A 34 -0.45 8.71 2.84
N VAL A 35 -1.34 8.06 3.59
CA VAL A 35 -2.31 7.12 3.04
C VAL A 35 -3.70 7.73 3.20
N ASN A 36 -4.31 8.13 2.08
CA ASN A 36 -5.71 8.54 2.05
C ASN A 36 -6.54 7.45 1.38
N TRP A 37 -7.74 7.19 1.88
CA TRP A 37 -8.60 6.17 1.30
C TRP A 37 -10.07 6.55 1.40
N LEU A 38 -10.83 6.08 0.42
CA LEU A 38 -12.29 6.17 0.46
C LEU A 38 -12.84 5.10 1.39
N VAL A 39 -14.03 5.36 1.94
CA VAL A 39 -14.75 4.39 2.76
C VAL A 39 -14.91 3.09 1.96
N PRO A 40 -14.48 1.92 2.47
CA PRO A 40 -14.67 0.64 1.82
C PRO A 40 -16.12 0.43 1.36
N LYS A 41 -16.31 0.09 0.09
CA LYS A 41 -17.62 -0.20 -0.47
C LYS A 41 -17.84 -1.71 -0.52
N TYR A 42 -18.85 -2.20 0.19
CA TYR A 42 -19.33 -3.57 0.01
C TYR A 42 -20.33 -3.65 -1.14
N VAL A 43 -20.15 -4.63 -2.03
CA VAL A 43 -21.01 -4.89 -3.18
C VAL A 43 -21.74 -6.23 -2.96
N PRO A 44 -23.00 -6.22 -2.47
CA PRO A 44 -23.69 -7.43 -2.03
C PRO A 44 -23.88 -8.47 -3.13
N LYS A 45 -24.22 -8.03 -4.36
CA LYS A 45 -24.46 -8.92 -5.51
C LYS A 45 -23.26 -9.81 -5.83
N SER A 46 -22.05 -9.33 -5.59
CA SER A 46 -20.81 -10.04 -5.89
C SER A 46 -20.06 -10.51 -4.64
N GLN A 47 -20.57 -10.15 -3.45
CA GLN A 47 -19.96 -10.42 -2.14
C GLN A 47 -18.48 -9.99 -2.08
N ILE A 48 -18.17 -8.81 -2.64
CA ILE A 48 -16.83 -8.21 -2.65
C ILE A 48 -16.83 -6.89 -1.92
N PHE A 49 -15.66 -6.54 -1.41
CA PHE A 49 -15.30 -5.24 -0.89
C PHE A 49 -14.34 -4.58 -1.88
N VAL A 50 -14.56 -3.29 -2.10
CA VAL A 50 -13.72 -2.44 -2.94
C VAL A 50 -13.19 -1.30 -2.08
N LEU A 51 -11.90 -1.00 -2.22
CA LEU A 51 -11.23 0.08 -1.53
C LEU A 51 -10.33 0.83 -2.51
N ASP A 52 -10.61 2.12 -2.66
CA ASP A 52 -9.80 3.04 -3.45
C ASP A 52 -8.92 3.86 -2.52
N MET A 53 -7.64 3.98 -2.85
CA MET A 53 -6.62 4.61 -2.03
C MET A 53 -5.70 5.50 -2.85
N ASP A 54 -5.36 6.65 -2.27
CA ASP A 54 -4.33 7.57 -2.73
C ASP A 54 -3.17 7.53 -1.72
N ILE A 55 -2.02 7.03 -2.17
CA ILE A 55 -0.80 6.91 -1.36
C ILE A 55 0.18 7.98 -1.83
N ARG A 56 0.48 8.94 -0.97
CA ARG A 56 1.55 9.92 -1.17
C ARG A 56 2.88 9.24 -0.86
N ILE A 57 3.78 9.23 -1.84
CA ILE A 57 5.13 8.71 -1.66
C ILE A 57 6.06 9.88 -1.32
N PRO A 58 6.72 9.85 -0.15
CA PRO A 58 7.79 10.78 0.18
C PRO A 58 8.94 10.68 -0.83
N ASP A 59 9.50 11.82 -1.23
CA ASP A 59 10.59 11.87 -2.21
C ASP A 59 11.85 11.07 -1.79
N VAL A 60 12.05 10.86 -0.48
CA VAL A 60 13.14 10.02 0.05
C VAL A 60 13.00 8.54 -0.36
N LEU A 61 11.78 8.02 -0.50
CA LEU A 61 11.54 6.63 -0.90
C LEU A 61 11.67 6.42 -2.42
N LEU A 62 11.58 7.48 -3.22
CA LEU A 62 11.74 7.40 -4.68
C LEU A 62 13.20 7.31 -5.13
N ARG A 63 14.15 7.56 -4.22
CA ARG A 63 15.59 7.46 -4.48
C ARG A 63 16.19 6.11 -4.09
N TYR A 64 15.38 5.17 -3.62
CA TYR A 64 15.81 3.79 -3.44
C TYR A 64 15.99 3.13 -4.81
N ASP A 65 17.18 3.30 -5.39
CA ASP A 65 17.66 2.50 -6.52
C ASP A 65 17.69 1.05 -5.99
N PHE A 66 16.87 0.14 -6.53
CA PHE A 66 16.83 -1.28 -6.15
C PHE A 66 18.12 -2.05 -6.55
N LYS A 67 19.29 -1.39 -6.49
CA LYS A 67 20.60 -1.97 -6.81
C LYS A 67 21.25 -2.75 -5.67
N GLU A 68 20.71 -2.70 -4.46
CA GLU A 68 21.25 -3.44 -3.32
C GLU A 68 20.18 -4.19 -2.51
N ALA A 69 19.41 -5.03 -3.18
CA ALA A 69 18.96 -6.27 -2.55
C ALA A 69 19.85 -7.41 -3.05
N LYS A 70 21.16 -7.34 -2.77
CA LYS A 70 22.01 -8.53 -2.86
C LYS A 70 21.56 -9.46 -1.75
N THR A 71 21.04 -10.61 -2.17
CA THR A 71 20.88 -11.84 -1.41
C THR A 71 21.94 -11.99 -0.33
N SER A 72 21.58 -11.68 0.92
CA SER A 72 22.23 -12.31 2.08
C SER A 72 21.52 -13.65 2.28
N SER A 73 21.93 -14.65 1.49
CA SER A 73 21.69 -16.04 1.86
C SER A 73 22.63 -16.35 3.01
N GLY A 74 22.08 -16.67 4.17
CA GLY A 74 22.83 -17.43 5.18
C GLY A 74 23.38 -18.70 4.52
N GLY A 75 24.69 -18.79 4.48
CA GLY A 75 25.45 -19.91 3.93
C GLY A 75 26.88 -19.82 4.46
N THR A 76 27.07 -20.35 5.66
CA THR A 76 28.28 -20.94 6.24
C THR A 76 29.64 -20.28 5.95
N GLU A 77 30.17 -19.56 6.95
CA GLU A 77 31.41 -19.88 7.68
C GLU A 77 31.39 -19.20 9.05
#